data_AF-A0A2E4PPK0-F1
#
_entry.id   AF-A0A2E4PPK0-F1
#
_cell.length_a   1.000
_cell.length_b   1.000
_cell.length_c   1.000
_cell.angle_alpha   90.00
_cell.angle_beta   90.00
_cell.angle_gamma   90.00
#
_symmetry.space_group_name_H-M   'P 1'
#
loop_
_entity.id
_entity.type
_entity.pdbx_description
1 polymer ?
#
loop_
_entity_poly.entity_id
_entity_poly.type
_entity_poly.pdbx_seq_one_letter_code
_entity_poly.pdbx_strand_id
1 'polypeptide(L)'
;MEKFADQIKAFFYGLIVYFQIDKDIAIVLIILIFVDMALGSIKAAVVPELSFRISSFWSGLLKKVLLLIIIMVLALVAKGLGFSDFKQMVSIVMKIMVLNEGISVFNCIRSIIAKKEYKSSDFISVLIQKIEYNLTKWMDKLMKMFDENSSCL
;
A
#
# COMPACT_ATOMS: atom_id res chain seq x y z
N MET A 1 -5.73 33.74 -5.76
CA MET A 1 -5.37 32.37 -5.31
C MET A 1 -6.11 31.28 -6.08
N GLU A 2 -7.39 31.47 -6.44
CA GLU A 2 -8.18 30.47 -7.22
C GLU A 2 -7.55 30.07 -8.56
N LYS A 3 -7.10 31.05 -9.38
CA LYS A 3 -6.43 30.76 -10.67
C LYS A 3 -5.20 29.85 -10.54
N PHE A 4 -4.44 29.97 -9.44
CA PHE A 4 -3.26 29.13 -9.19
C PHE A 4 -3.66 27.70 -8.81
N ALA A 5 -4.71 27.55 -7.99
CA ALA A 5 -5.24 26.23 -7.63
C ALA A 5 -5.80 25.49 -8.85
N ASP A 6 -6.47 26.20 -9.76
CA ASP A 6 -7.03 25.61 -10.98
C ASP A 6 -5.95 25.16 -11.97
N GLN A 7 -4.86 25.93 -12.11
CA GLN A 7 -3.71 25.53 -12.92
C GLN A 7 -3.02 24.28 -12.37
N ILE A 8 -2.85 24.20 -11.05
CA ILE A 8 -2.28 23.02 -10.39
C ILE A 8 -3.17 21.81 -10.60
N LYS A 9 -4.50 21.95 -10.40
CA LYS A 9 -5.46 20.86 -10.66
C LYS A 9 -5.40 20.38 -12.10
N ALA A 10 -5.38 21.30 -13.07
CA ALA A 10 -5.30 20.98 -14.49
C ALA A 10 -4.00 20.21 -14.83
N PHE A 11 -2.87 20.60 -14.22
CA PHE A 11 -1.59 19.89 -14.40
C PHE A 11 -1.65 18.45 -13.88
N PHE A 12 -2.18 18.24 -12.67
CA PHE A 12 -2.35 16.89 -12.11
C PHE A 12 -3.34 16.04 -12.91
N TYR A 13 -4.44 16.64 -13.39
CA TYR A 13 -5.40 15.93 -14.24
C TYR A 13 -4.79 15.55 -15.59
N GLY A 14 -3.99 16.46 -16.17
CA GLY A 14 -3.21 16.20 -17.37
C GLY A 14 -2.24 15.03 -17.19
N LEU A 15 -1.52 14.97 -16.06
CA LEU A 15 -0.64 13.86 -15.72
C LEU A 15 -1.39 12.53 -15.63
N ILE A 16 -2.52 12.48 -14.93
CA ILE A 16 -3.32 11.25 -14.76
C ILE A 16 -3.82 10.73 -16.10
N VAL A 17 -4.37 11.62 -16.94
CA VAL A 17 -4.84 11.25 -18.29
C VAL A 17 -3.67 10.84 -19.19
N TYR A 18 -2.57 11.60 -19.15
CA TYR A 18 -1.40 11.36 -19.98
C TYR A 18 -0.73 10.01 -19.70
N PHE A 19 -0.69 9.61 -18.43
CA PHE A 19 -0.13 8.33 -17.96
C PHE A 19 -1.13 7.18 -17.94
N GLN A 20 -2.39 7.42 -18.34
CA GLN A 20 -3.46 6.42 -18.31
C GLN A 20 -3.64 5.75 -16.94
N ILE A 21 -3.38 6.52 -15.86
CA ILE A 21 -3.48 6.01 -14.50
C ILE A 21 -4.96 5.82 -14.14
N ASP A 22 -5.25 4.67 -13.53
CA ASP A 22 -6.56 4.41 -12.95
C ASP A 22 -6.80 5.36 -11.76
N LYS A 23 -7.83 6.21 -11.89
CA LYS A 23 -8.16 7.23 -10.88
C LYS A 23 -8.54 6.62 -9.55
N ASP A 24 -9.24 5.49 -9.55
CA ASP A 24 -9.72 4.87 -8.33
C ASP A 24 -8.53 4.34 -7.52
N ILE A 25 -7.58 3.68 -8.20
CA ILE A 25 -6.36 3.19 -7.57
C ILE A 25 -5.50 4.35 -7.07
N ALA A 26 -5.39 5.44 -7.83
CA ALA A 26 -4.61 6.61 -7.43
C ALA A 26 -5.18 7.28 -6.18
N ILE A 27 -6.50 7.44 -6.07
CA ILE A 27 -7.16 8.01 -4.90
C ILE A 27 -6.93 7.14 -3.66
N VAL A 28 -7.11 5.82 -3.79
CA VAL A 28 -6.84 4.87 -2.70
C VAL A 28 -5.40 4.96 -2.23
N LEU A 29 -4.44 5.03 -3.16
CA LEU A 29 -3.02 5.14 -2.84
C LEU A 29 -2.70 6.44 -2.09
N ILE A 30 -3.27 7.58 -2.51
CA ILE A 30 -3.09 8.87 -1.84
C ILE A 30 -3.61 8.79 -0.40
N ILE A 31 -4.82 8.27 -0.20
CA ILE A 31 -5.41 8.11 1.14
C ILE A 31 -4.51 7.24 2.02
N LEU A 32 -4.04 6.10 1.50
CA LEU A 32 -3.16 5.21 2.24
C LEU A 32 -1.83 5.87 2.62
N ILE A 33 -1.21 6.63 1.71
CA ILE A 33 0.02 7.37 2.01
C ILE A 33 -0.22 8.36 3.16
N PHE A 34 -1.31 9.12 3.13
CA PHE A 34 -1.65 10.07 4.20
C PHE A 34 -1.89 9.37 5.54
N VAL A 35 -2.67 8.28 5.54
CA VAL A 35 -2.95 7.49 6.75
C VAL A 35 -1.67 6.90 7.31
N ASP A 36 -0.80 6.33 6.47
CA ASP A 36 0.47 5.77 6.91
C ASP A 36 1.40 6.84 7.48
N MET A 37 1.47 8.04 6.87
CA MET A 37 2.27 9.13 7.40
C MET A 37 1.75 9.62 8.76
N ALA A 38 0.43 9.70 8.93
CA ALA A 38 -0.19 10.04 10.21
C ALA A 38 0.13 8.99 11.28
N LEU A 39 -0.06 7.71 10.96
CA LEU A 39 0.23 6.59 11.88
C LEU A 39 1.72 6.44 12.17
N GLY A 40 2.59 6.67 11.20
CA GLY A 40 4.04 6.68 11.37
C GLY A 40 4.49 7.79 12.32
N SER A 41 3.84 8.95 12.24
CA SER A 41 4.08 10.07 13.16
C SER A 41 3.60 9.74 14.58
N ILE A 42 2.40 9.17 14.72
CA ILE A 42 1.87 8.71 16.01
C ILE A 42 2.77 7.62 16.62
N LYS A 43 3.20 6.63 15.81
CA LYS A 43 4.11 5.57 16.24
C LYS A 43 5.39 6.13 16.84
N ALA A 44 6.00 7.10 16.19
CA ALA A 44 7.23 7.73 16.65
C ALA A 44 7.04 8.61 17.92
N ALA A 45 5.81 8.99 18.26
CA ALA A 45 5.49 9.67 19.52
C ALA A 45 5.12 8.70 20.65
N VAL A 46 4.52 7.54 20.33
CA VAL A 46 4.00 6.57 21.33
C VAL A 46 5.03 5.52 21.73
N VAL A 47 5.92 5.11 20.82
CA VAL A 47 6.93 4.08 21.09
C VAL A 47 8.13 4.71 21.79
N PRO A 48 8.42 4.35 23.06
CA PRO A 48 9.42 5.04 23.88
C PRO A 48 10.86 4.87 23.39
N GLU A 49 11.15 3.82 22.63
CA GLU A 49 12.46 3.57 22.02
C GLU A 49 12.73 4.46 20.80
N LEU A 50 11.68 5.08 20.23
CA LEU A 50 11.77 5.93 19.05
C LEU A 50 11.74 7.40 19.46
N SER A 51 12.73 8.17 19.00
CA SER A 51 12.68 9.63 19.08
C SER A 51 12.07 10.17 17.78
N PHE A 52 11.01 10.97 17.87
CA PHE A 52 10.47 11.66 16.71
C PHE A 52 11.51 12.63 16.15
N ARG A 53 12.17 12.24 15.05
CA ARG A 53 13.09 13.10 14.29
C ARG A 53 12.45 13.49 12.99
N ILE A 54 12.45 14.80 12.70
CA ILE A 54 11.92 15.33 11.45
C ILE A 54 12.64 14.75 10.22
N SER A 55 13.93 14.41 10.36
CA SER A 55 14.71 13.75 9.31
C SER A 55 14.17 12.36 8.95
N SER A 56 13.66 11.60 9.92
CA SER A 56 13.04 10.30 9.68
C SER A 56 11.71 10.43 8.95
N PHE A 57 10.93 11.49 9.25
CA PHE A 57 9.70 11.80 8.53
C PHE A 57 9.99 12.15 7.06
N TRP A 58 10.95 13.04 6.81
CA TRP A 58 11.36 13.42 5.45
C TRP A 58 11.94 12.23 4.66
N SER A 59 12.75 11.38 5.30
CA SER A 59 13.24 10.16 4.66
C SER A 59 12.10 9.20 4.28
N GLY A 60 11.10 9.06 5.16
CA GLY A 60 9.90 8.28 4.88
C GLY A 60 9.10 8.82 3.69
N LEU A 61 8.87 10.15 3.66
CA LEU A 61 8.22 10.82 2.54
C LEU A 61 8.99 10.61 1.22
N LEU A 62 10.31 10.81 1.26
CA LEU A 62 11.16 10.69 0.08
C LEU A 62 11.09 9.29 -0.52
N LYS A 63 11.11 8.24 0.32
CA LYS A 63 10.99 6.84 -0.14
C LYS A 63 9.68 6.60 -0.89
N LYS A 64 8.56 7.16 -0.42
CA LYS A 64 7.25 7.02 -1.07
C LYS A 64 7.17 7.81 -2.37
N VAL A 65 7.70 9.03 -2.39
CA VAL A 65 7.78 9.86 -3.60
C VAL A 65 8.66 9.19 -4.65
N LEU A 66 9.80 8.61 -4.26
CA LEU A 66 10.66 7.83 -5.17
C LEU A 66 9.90 6.64 -5.78
N LEU A 67 9.08 5.96 -4.99
CA LEU A 67 8.27 4.83 -5.46
C LEU A 67 7.22 5.29 -6.50
N LEU A 68 6.60 6.46 -6.31
CA LEU A 68 5.72 7.07 -7.31
C LEU A 68 6.48 7.48 -8.59
N ILE A 69 7.70 8.02 -8.45
CA ILE A 69 8.57 8.37 -9.59
C ILE A 69 8.88 7.12 -10.43
N ILE A 70 9.11 5.97 -9.80
CA ILE A 70 9.34 4.71 -10.54
C ILE A 70 8.16 4.38 -11.46
N ILE A 71 6.91 4.54 -11.00
CA ILE A 71 5.73 4.34 -11.85
C ILE A 71 5.71 5.31 -13.02
N MET A 72 5.99 6.59 -12.76
CA MET A 72 6.02 7.62 -13.81
C MET A 72 7.10 7.32 -14.86
N VAL A 73 8.29 6.90 -14.43
CA VAL A 73 9.38 6.52 -15.34
C VAL A 73 8.99 5.32 -16.19
N LEU A 74 8.41 4.27 -15.60
CA LEU A 74 7.92 3.11 -16.34
C LEU A 74 6.89 3.50 -17.40
N ALA A 75 5.96 4.40 -17.03
CA ALA A 75 4.94 4.91 -17.96
C ALA A 75 5.52 5.77 -19.08
N LEU A 76 6.54 6.59 -18.81
CA LEU A 76 7.25 7.35 -19.85
C LEU A 76 8.01 6.42 -20.80
N VAL A 77 8.75 5.45 -20.27
CA VAL A 77 9.55 4.52 -21.06
C VAL A 77 8.67 3.73 -22.02
N ALA A 78 7.57 3.17 -21.52
CA ALA A 78 6.71 2.36 -22.36
C ALA A 78 6.00 3.17 -23.45
N LYS A 79 5.62 4.42 -23.14
CA LYS A 79 5.08 5.34 -24.14
C LYS A 79 6.12 5.70 -25.19
N GLY A 80 7.38 5.93 -24.79
CA GLY A 80 8.50 6.17 -25.70
C GLY A 80 8.82 4.97 -26.61
N LEU A 81 8.55 3.75 -26.14
CA LEU A 81 8.72 2.51 -26.92
C LEU A 81 7.51 2.17 -27.81
N GLY A 82 6.44 2.97 -27.77
CA GLY A 82 5.25 2.77 -28.62
C GLY A 82 4.31 1.66 -28.15
N PHE A 83 4.39 1.21 -26.89
CA PHE A 83 3.43 0.26 -26.34
C PHE A 83 2.06 0.93 -26.18
N SER A 84 1.06 0.42 -26.90
CA SER A 84 -0.30 0.96 -26.93
C SER A 84 -1.16 0.56 -25.71
N ASP A 85 -0.86 -0.57 -25.06
CA ASP A 85 -1.68 -1.15 -23.99
C ASP A 85 -0.98 -1.14 -22.61
N PHE A 86 -0.21 -0.07 -22.34
CA PHE A 86 0.59 0.04 -21.13
C PHE A 86 -0.22 0.24 -19.84
N LYS A 87 -1.50 0.55 -19.96
CA LYS A 87 -2.44 0.75 -18.84
C LYS A 87 -2.43 -0.42 -17.85
N GLN A 88 -2.34 -1.66 -18.35
CA GLN A 88 -2.33 -2.85 -17.49
C GLN A 88 -1.08 -2.92 -16.62
N MET A 89 0.10 -2.61 -17.18
CA MET A 89 1.36 -2.63 -16.43
C MET A 89 1.37 -1.54 -15.36
N VAL A 90 0.95 -0.31 -15.69
CA VAL A 90 0.79 0.77 -14.69
C VAL A 90 -0.18 0.35 -13.60
N SER A 91 -1.32 -0.23 -13.97
CA SER A 91 -2.34 -0.69 -13.02
C SER A 91 -1.78 -1.75 -12.06
N ILE A 92 -1.03 -2.72 -12.56
CA ILE A 92 -0.39 -3.77 -11.73
C ILE A 92 0.59 -3.13 -10.74
N VAL A 93 1.48 -2.26 -11.22
CA VAL A 93 2.47 -1.62 -10.34
C VAL A 93 1.79 -0.74 -9.29
N MET A 94 0.76 0.03 -9.68
CA MET A 94 -0.05 0.82 -8.75
C MET A 94 -0.75 -0.05 -7.69
N LYS A 95 -1.29 -1.22 -8.07
CA LYS A 95 -1.90 -2.17 -7.12
C LYS A 95 -0.88 -2.74 -6.13
N ILE A 96 0.33 -3.05 -6.60
CA ILE A 96 1.44 -3.48 -5.73
C ILE A 96 1.81 -2.36 -4.75
N MET A 97 1.83 -1.10 -5.20
CA MET A 97 2.04 0.05 -4.31
C MET A 97 0.95 0.18 -3.25
N VAL A 98 -0.32 0.05 -3.63
CA VAL A 98 -1.45 0.07 -2.69
C VAL A 98 -1.30 -1.02 -1.63
N LEU A 99 -0.91 -2.24 -2.04
CA LEU A 99 -0.64 -3.34 -1.11
C LEU A 99 0.51 -3.01 -0.17
N ASN A 100 1.62 -2.48 -0.69
CA ASN A 100 2.78 -2.09 0.12
C ASN A 100 2.42 -1.01 1.16
N GLU A 101 1.64 -0.01 0.77
CA GLU A 101 1.16 1.04 1.69
C GLU A 101 0.22 0.47 2.75
N GLY A 102 -0.70 -0.43 2.37
CA GLY A 102 -1.55 -1.14 3.33
C GLY A 102 -0.73 -1.94 4.36
N ILE A 103 0.29 -2.67 3.92
CA ILE A 103 1.22 -3.40 4.79
C ILE A 103 1.95 -2.44 5.74
N SER A 104 2.38 -1.27 5.27
CA SER A 104 3.01 -0.25 6.11
C SER A 104 2.07 0.28 7.20
N VAL A 105 0.82 0.57 6.84
CA VAL A 105 -0.22 1.01 7.79
C VAL A 105 -0.42 -0.02 8.90
N PHE A 106 -0.60 -1.29 8.55
CA PHE A 106 -0.79 -2.35 9.54
C PHE A 106 0.42 -2.52 10.47
N ASN A 107 1.63 -2.40 9.93
CA ASN A 107 2.87 -2.39 10.69
C ASN A 107 2.92 -1.26 11.73
N CYS A 108 2.55 -0.05 11.32
CA CYS A 108 2.49 1.09 12.21
C CYS A 108 1.46 0.89 13.31
N ILE A 109 0.24 0.42 12.99
CA ILE A 109 -0.82 0.13 13.97
C ILE A 109 -0.34 -0.89 15.00
N ARG A 110 0.24 -2.01 14.55
CA ARG A 110 0.74 -3.05 15.45
C ARG A 110 1.83 -2.51 16.39
N SER A 111 2.77 -1.72 15.85
CA SER A 111 3.85 -1.12 16.63
C SER A 111 3.32 -0.16 17.70
N ILE A 112 2.26 0.60 17.38
CA ILE A 112 1.57 1.48 18.32
C ILE A 112 0.91 0.66 19.45
N ILE A 113 0.13 -0.38 19.10
CA ILE A 113 -0.59 -1.21 20.08
C ILE A 113 0.39 -1.90 21.04
N ALA A 114 1.45 -2.49 20.49
CA ALA A 114 2.44 -3.22 21.27
C ALA A 114 3.51 -2.32 21.91
N LYS A 115 3.51 -1.01 21.60
CA LYS A 115 4.49 -0.01 22.05
C LYS A 115 5.95 -0.44 21.83
N LYS A 116 6.20 -1.19 20.76
CA LYS A 116 7.52 -1.71 20.37
C LYS A 116 7.73 -1.51 18.88
N GLU A 117 8.97 -1.32 18.46
CA GLU A 117 9.30 -1.25 17.05
C GLU A 117 9.29 -2.67 16.44
N TYR A 118 8.35 -2.91 15.51
CA TYR A 118 8.38 -4.10 14.67
C TYR A 118 9.01 -3.78 13.32
N LYS A 119 9.93 -4.63 12.87
CA LYS A 119 10.47 -4.54 11.51
C LYS A 119 9.43 -5.05 10.51
N SER A 120 9.42 -4.47 9.31
CA SER A 120 8.46 -4.84 8.26
C SER A 120 8.56 -6.32 7.84
N SER A 121 9.75 -6.91 7.92
CA SER A 121 10.00 -8.35 7.68
C SER A 121 9.17 -9.24 8.61
N ASP A 122 9.03 -8.85 9.87
CA ASP A 122 8.38 -9.65 10.90
C ASP A 122 6.86 -9.65 10.69
N PHE A 123 6.31 -8.56 10.16
CA PHE A 123 4.89 -8.49 9.85
C PHE A 123 4.49 -9.35 8.66
N ILE A 124 5.30 -9.37 7.59
CA ILE A 124 5.01 -10.25 6.46
C ILE A 124 4.97 -11.70 6.95
N SER A 125 5.94 -12.11 7.76
CA SER A 125 5.99 -13.45 8.36
C SER A 125 4.76 -13.75 9.24
N VAL A 126 4.36 -12.83 10.13
CA VAL A 126 3.19 -13.05 10.99
C VAL A 126 1.87 -13.03 10.19
N LEU A 127 1.77 -12.19 9.15
CA LEU A 127 0.61 -12.14 8.29
C LEU A 127 0.45 -13.44 7.50
N ILE A 128 1.55 -13.97 6.94
CA ILE A 128 1.58 -15.28 6.28
C ILE A 128 1.12 -16.38 7.24
N GLN A 129 1.72 -16.48 8.44
CA GLN A 129 1.34 -17.50 9.43
C GLN A 129 -0.15 -17.41 9.81
N LYS A 130 -0.70 -16.19 9.90
CA LYS A 130 -2.10 -15.99 10.26
C LYS A 130 -3.05 -16.35 9.12
N ILE A 131 -2.65 -16.06 7.88
CA ILE A 131 -3.38 -16.49 6.68
C ILE A 131 -3.37 -18.02 6.57
N GLU A 132 -2.20 -18.65 6.71
CA GLU A 132 -2.03 -20.10 6.72
C GLU A 132 -2.92 -20.76 7.78
N TYR A 133 -2.85 -20.30 9.03
CA TYR A 133 -3.69 -20.83 10.11
C TYR A 133 -5.19 -20.73 9.79
N ASN A 134 -5.63 -19.59 9.23
CA ASN A 134 -7.04 -19.40 8.91
C ASN A 134 -7.46 -20.29 7.73
N LEU A 135 -6.63 -20.40 6.69
CA LEU A 135 -6.87 -21.30 5.55
C LEU A 135 -6.98 -22.75 6.00
N THR A 136 -6.05 -23.23 6.83
CA THR A 136 -6.10 -24.59 7.39
C THR A 136 -7.37 -24.81 8.20
N LYS A 137 -7.77 -23.85 9.03
CA LYS A 137 -9.02 -23.92 9.80
C LYS A 137 -10.28 -23.96 8.92
N TRP A 138 -10.30 -23.23 7.81
CA TRP A 138 -11.38 -23.29 6.83
C TRP A 138 -11.41 -24.64 6.13
N MET A 139 -10.25 -25.17 5.76
CA MET A 139 -10.11 -26.49 5.13
C MET A 139 -10.56 -27.62 6.06
N ASP A 140 -10.17 -27.58 7.35
CA ASP A 140 -10.61 -28.54 8.36
C ASP A 140 -12.12 -28.52 8.56
N LYS A 141 -12.74 -27.33 8.51
CA LYS A 141 -14.20 -27.18 8.56
C LYS A 141 -14.89 -27.75 7.31
N LEU A 142 -14.32 -27.52 6.13
CA LEU A 142 -14.85 -28.06 4.88
C LEU A 142 -14.76 -29.58 4.84
N MET A 143 -13.64 -30.17 5.27
CA MET A 143 -13.49 -31.62 5.37
C MET A 143 -14.50 -32.23 6.34
N LYS A 144 -14.68 -31.63 7.53
CA LYS A 144 -15.69 -32.12 8.49
C LYS A 144 -17.12 -32.09 7.95
N MET A 145 -17.49 -31.04 7.22
CA MET A 145 -18.82 -30.98 6.58
C MET A 145 -18.98 -32.03 5.47
N PHE A 146 -17.90 -32.44 4.81
CA PHE A 146 -17.95 -33.47 3.76
C PHE A 146 -18.04 -34.89 4.36
N ASP A 147 -17.33 -35.15 5.47
CA ASP A 147 -17.40 -36.42 6.21
C ASP A 147 -18.76 -36.63 6.92
N GLU A 148 -19.38 -35.58 7.45
CA GLU A 148 -20.73 -35.67 8.01
C GLU A 148 -21.81 -35.92 6.95
N ASN A 149 -21.60 -35.44 5.72
CA ASN A 149 -22.57 -35.59 4.64
C ASN A 149 -22.42 -36.93 3.87
N SER A 150 -21.24 -37.56 3.93
CA SER A 150 -20.99 -38.90 3.36
C SER A 150 -21.43 -40.06 4.28
N SER A 151 -21.71 -39.79 5.56
CA SER A 151 -22.21 -40.77 6.54
C SER A 151 -23.75 -40.86 6.62
N CYS A 152 -24.48 -40.06 5.82
CA CYS A 152 -25.94 -40.11 5.68
C CYS A 152 -26.42 -40.68 4.32
N LEU A 153 -25.52 -41.26 3.53
CA LEU A 153 -25.79 -42.02 2.29
C LEU A 153 -25.42 -43.49 2.50
#